data_AF-A0A7Y2BDQ9-F1
#
_entry.id   AF-A0A7Y2BDQ9-F1
#
_cell.length_a   1.000
_cell.length_b   1.000
_cell.length_c   1.000
_cell.angle_alpha   90.00
_cell.angle_beta   90.00
_cell.angle_gamma   90.00
#
_symmetry.space_group_name_H-M   'P 1'
#
loop_
_entity.id
_entity.type
_entity.pdbx_description
1 polymer ?
#
loop_
_entity_poly.entity_id
_entity_poly.type
_entity_poly.pdbx_seq_one_letter_code
_entity_poly.pdbx_strand_id
1 'polypeptide(L)'
;MKLLLIIVVLICFGSCQQKGSKLNYSEEKLAAVTEDLYVASETLKKVDNYRADSLRNLYNNQIETIHDIKMSLYEADIATLKSDLNRYVEFHKAVRDTIQKKSDRLRKKKPPNKKTKKINN
;
A
#
# COMPACT_ATOMS: atom_id res chain seq x y z
N MET A 1 26.97 -11.13 -45.99
CA MET A 1 27.03 -9.86 -45.23
C MET A 1 25.66 -9.38 -44.72
N LYS A 2 24.58 -9.42 -45.53
CA LYS A 2 23.22 -9.04 -45.09
C LYS A 2 22.68 -9.84 -43.89
N LEU A 3 23.02 -11.13 -43.78
CA LEU A 3 22.59 -12.01 -42.68
C LEU A 3 23.25 -11.65 -41.33
N LEU A 4 24.48 -11.10 -41.37
CA LEU A 4 25.26 -10.74 -40.19
C LEU A 4 24.71 -9.48 -39.52
N LEU A 5 24.18 -8.53 -40.31
CA LEU A 5 23.49 -7.34 -39.82
C LEU A 5 22.18 -7.67 -39.08
N ILE A 6 21.44 -8.67 -39.56
CA ILE A 6 20.17 -9.08 -38.94
C ILE A 6 20.40 -9.70 -37.55
N ILE A 7 21.46 -10.49 -37.39
CA ILE A 7 21.83 -11.11 -36.11
C ILE A 7 22.26 -10.05 -35.10
N VAL A 8 23.02 -9.03 -35.53
CA VAL A 8 23.44 -7.91 -34.65
C VAL A 8 22.24 -7.08 -34.18
N VAL A 9 21.26 -6.83 -35.06
CA VAL A 9 20.03 -6.11 -34.71
C VAL A 9 19.19 -6.89 -33.69
N LEU A 10 19.08 -8.21 -33.82
CA LEU A 10 18.33 -9.05 -32.88
C LEU A 10 18.95 -9.10 -31.47
N ILE A 11 20.27 -9.00 -31.33
CA ILE A 11 20.97 -9.02 -30.03
C ILE A 11 20.74 -7.70 -29.26
N CYS A 12 20.56 -6.57 -29.97
CA CYS A 12 20.28 -5.27 -29.33
C CYS A 12 18.90 -5.19 -28.67
N PHE A 13 17.90 -5.96 -29.13
CA PHE A 13 16.56 -5.96 -28.53
C PHE A 13 16.48 -6.76 -27.20
N GLY A 14 17.44 -7.64 -26.91
CA GLY A 14 17.45 -8.45 -25.70
C GLY A 14 18.00 -7.76 -24.43
N SER A 15 18.64 -6.59 -24.57
CA SER A 15 19.35 -5.94 -23.46
C SER A 15 18.46 -5.05 -22.57
N CYS A 16 17.19 -4.85 -22.93
CA CYS A 16 16.23 -4.05 -22.16
C CYS A 16 15.40 -4.90 -21.18
N GLN A 17 16.00 -5.92 -20.56
CA GLN A 17 15.43 -6.46 -19.32
C GLN A 17 15.65 -5.43 -18.21
N GLN A 18 14.66 -4.55 -18.02
CA GLN A 18 14.56 -3.65 -16.90
C GLN A 18 14.68 -4.49 -15.63
N LYS A 19 15.87 -4.49 -15.03
CA LYS A 19 16.13 -5.15 -13.74
C LYS A 19 15.16 -4.54 -12.76
N GLY A 20 14.09 -5.25 -12.44
CA GLY A 20 13.13 -4.85 -11.42
C GLY A 20 13.90 -4.53 -10.15
N SER A 21 13.83 -3.29 -9.72
CA SER A 21 14.61 -2.81 -8.58
C SER A 21 14.25 -3.66 -7.35
N LYS A 22 15.28 -4.20 -6.70
CA LYS A 22 15.12 -5.21 -5.64
C LYS A 22 14.54 -4.55 -4.40
N LEU A 23 13.33 -4.98 -4.03
CA LEU A 23 12.68 -4.55 -2.78
C LEU A 23 13.21 -5.37 -1.60
N ASN A 24 13.22 -4.76 -0.42
CA ASN A 24 13.53 -5.41 0.86
C ASN A 24 12.37 -6.30 1.33
N TYR A 25 11.13 -5.87 1.08
CA TYR A 25 9.91 -6.59 1.37
C TYR A 25 9.11 -6.91 0.11
N SER A 26 8.27 -7.95 0.17
CA SER A 26 7.34 -8.26 -0.92
C SER A 26 6.30 -7.16 -1.08
N GLU A 27 5.78 -6.95 -2.29
CA GLU A 27 4.73 -5.97 -2.55
C GLU A 27 3.46 -6.23 -1.73
N GLU A 28 3.15 -7.50 -1.45
CA GLU A 28 2.03 -7.88 -0.57
C GLU A 28 2.25 -7.37 0.86
N LYS A 29 3.47 -7.53 1.39
CA LYS A 29 3.82 -7.04 2.73
C LYS A 29 3.81 -5.51 2.78
N LEU A 30 4.35 -4.85 1.75
CA LEU A 30 4.30 -3.39 1.61
C LEU A 30 2.84 -2.90 1.52
N ALA A 31 1.97 -3.61 0.80
CA ALA A 31 0.57 -3.26 0.67
C ALA A 31 -0.17 -3.35 2.02
N ALA A 32 0.08 -4.41 2.80
CA ALA A 32 -0.50 -4.59 4.12
C ALA A 32 -0.07 -3.48 5.10
N VAL A 33 1.23 -3.13 5.10
CA VAL A 33 1.76 -2.01 5.90
C VAL A 33 1.15 -0.68 5.46
N THR A 34 1.04 -0.46 4.15
CA THR A 34 0.47 0.78 3.59
C THR A 34 -1.01 0.95 3.96
N GLU A 35 -1.77 -0.15 4.03
CA GLU A 35 -3.15 -0.12 4.51
C GLU A 35 -3.23 0.38 5.96
N ASP A 36 -2.42 -0.16 6.87
CA ASP A 36 -2.43 0.25 8.27
C ASP A 36 -1.99 1.71 8.44
N LEU A 37 -0.99 2.13 7.65
CA LEU A 37 -0.56 3.53 7.61
C LEU A 37 -1.68 4.47 7.13
N TYR A 38 -2.52 4.05 6.17
CA TYR A 38 -3.67 4.85 5.78
C TYR A 38 -4.69 5.00 6.91
N VAL A 39 -5.01 3.92 7.63
CA VAL A 39 -5.93 3.98 8.78
C VAL A 39 -5.36 4.87 9.89
N ALA A 40 -4.06 4.73 10.20
CA ALA A 40 -3.36 5.59 11.15
C ALA A 40 -3.46 7.07 10.71
N SER A 41 -3.22 7.36 9.43
CA SER A 41 -3.28 8.73 8.89
C SER A 41 -4.68 9.35 9.03
N GLU A 42 -5.75 8.60 8.77
CA GLU A 42 -7.13 9.09 8.94
C GLU A 42 -7.48 9.36 10.41
N THR A 43 -6.90 8.59 11.33
CA THR A 43 -7.09 8.78 12.77
C THR A 43 -6.38 10.06 13.24
N LEU A 44 -5.17 10.31 12.75
CA LEU A 44 -4.37 11.48 13.11
C LEU A 44 -4.98 12.81 12.63
N LYS A 45 -5.74 12.83 11.53
CA LYS A 45 -6.41 14.04 11.01
C LYS A 45 -7.35 14.73 12.01
N LYS A 46 -7.82 14.00 13.03
CA LYS A 46 -8.78 14.49 14.04
C LYS A 46 -8.11 14.92 15.35
N VAL A 47 -6.79 14.86 15.42
CA VAL A 47 -6.00 15.13 16.62
C VAL A 47 -5.22 16.44 16.43
N ASP A 48 -5.04 17.21 17.50
CA ASP A 48 -4.18 18.39 17.46
C ASP A 48 -2.72 18.01 17.15
N ASN A 49 -1.98 18.93 16.53
CA ASN A 49 -0.63 18.65 16.02
C ASN A 49 0.33 18.10 17.10
N TYR A 50 0.23 18.57 18.34
CA TYR A 50 1.11 18.14 19.42
C TYR A 50 0.90 16.67 19.80
N ARG A 51 -0.36 16.24 19.93
CA ARG A 51 -0.68 14.83 20.21
C ARG A 51 -0.51 13.93 18.98
N ALA A 52 -0.62 14.49 17.78
CA ALA A 52 -0.47 13.75 16.53
C ALA A 52 0.94 13.14 16.38
N ASP A 53 1.99 13.84 16.81
CA ASP A 53 3.36 13.32 16.71
C ASP A 53 3.62 12.13 17.66
N SER A 54 3.13 12.23 18.89
CA SER A 54 3.21 11.11 19.85
C SER A 54 2.46 9.89 19.36
N LEU A 55 1.25 10.08 18.82
CA LEU A 55 0.44 9.00 18.26
C LEU A 55 1.06 8.41 16.98
N ARG A 56 1.70 9.24 16.14
CA ARG A 56 2.38 8.76 14.94
C ARG A 56 3.52 7.79 15.30
N ASN A 57 4.33 8.12 16.30
CA ASN A 57 5.39 7.22 16.76
C ASN A 57 4.82 5.92 17.33
N LEU A 58 3.74 5.99 18.11
CA LEU A 58 3.07 4.80 18.62
C LEU A 58 2.56 3.91 17.48
N TYR A 59 1.87 4.48 16.49
CA TYR A 59 1.37 3.72 15.35
C TYR A 59 2.50 3.10 14.53
N ASN A 60 3.57 3.83 14.26
CA ASN A 60 4.72 3.30 13.53
C ASN A 60 5.32 2.09 14.26
N ASN A 61 5.56 2.19 15.57
CA ASN A 61 6.10 1.08 16.36
C ASN A 61 5.16 -0.14 16.36
N GLN A 62 3.85 0.08 16.43
CA GLN A 62 2.86 -1.00 16.35
C GLN A 62 2.86 -1.67 14.98
N ILE A 63 2.89 -0.90 13.90
CA ILE A 63 2.93 -1.40 12.52
C ILE A 63 4.21 -2.19 12.28
N GLU A 64 5.37 -1.69 12.72
CA GLU A 64 6.64 -2.41 12.66
C GLU A 64 6.55 -3.76 13.37
N THR A 65 5.96 -3.78 14.56
CA THR A 65 5.81 -4.99 15.38
C THR A 65 4.85 -6.00 14.74
N ILE A 66 3.69 -5.55 14.25
CA ILE A 66 2.65 -6.41 13.67
C ILE A 66 3.15 -7.07 12.38
N HIS A 67 3.85 -6.30 11.54
CA HIS A 67 4.30 -6.78 10.24
C HIS A 67 5.71 -7.36 10.28
N ASP A 68 6.44 -7.26 11.38
CA ASP A 68 7.86 -7.64 11.47
C ASP A 68 8.68 -6.98 10.34
N ILE A 69 8.70 -5.64 10.38
CA ILE A 69 9.43 -4.80 9.43
C ILE A 69 10.18 -3.68 10.15
N LYS A 70 11.12 -3.06 9.44
CA LYS A 70 11.73 -1.78 9.80
C LYS A 70 11.16 -0.70 8.90
N MET A 71 10.63 0.37 9.47
CA MET A 71 10.00 1.46 8.74
C MET A 71 10.98 2.14 7.77
N SER A 72 12.26 2.22 8.14
CA SER A 72 13.31 2.74 7.27
C SER A 72 13.50 1.92 5.98
N LEU A 73 13.37 0.59 6.05
CA LEU A 73 13.45 -0.28 4.87
C LEU A 73 12.16 -0.23 4.05
N TYR A 74 11.01 -0.10 4.71
CA TYR A 74 9.73 0.14 4.04
C TYR A 74 9.77 1.45 3.24
N GLU A 75 10.26 2.54 3.83
CA GLU A 75 10.37 3.85 3.17
C GLU A 75 11.31 3.78 1.96
N ALA A 76 12.43 3.05 2.06
CA ALA A 76 13.33 2.80 0.94
C ALA A 76 12.67 2.01 -0.20
N ASP A 77 11.85 1.01 0.14
CA ASP A 77 11.08 0.25 -0.85
C ASP A 77 10.01 1.11 -1.53
N ILE A 78 9.31 1.96 -0.78
CA ILE A 78 8.34 2.91 -1.35
C ILE A 78 9.07 3.93 -2.25
N ALA A 79 10.23 4.44 -1.85
CA ALA A 79 11.05 5.31 -2.70
C ALA A 79 11.48 4.59 -3.99
N THR A 80 11.81 3.31 -3.89
CA THR A 80 12.14 2.46 -5.03
C THR A 80 10.93 2.28 -5.95
N LEU A 81 9.75 1.99 -5.41
CA LEU A 81 8.51 1.92 -6.20
C LEU A 81 8.21 3.25 -6.89
N LYS A 82 8.36 4.38 -6.20
CA LYS A 82 8.14 5.72 -6.78
C LYS A 82 9.03 6.02 -7.98
N SER A 83 10.20 5.39 -8.09
CA SER A 83 11.08 5.58 -9.26
C SER A 83 10.49 4.97 -10.55
N ASP A 84 9.55 4.04 -10.43
CA ASP A 84 8.75 3.48 -11.52
C ASP A 84 7.29 3.92 -11.34
N LEU A 85 6.91 5.01 -12.01
CA LEU A 85 5.59 5.62 -11.85
C LEU A 85 4.43 4.65 -12.13
N ASN A 86 4.58 3.78 -13.15
CA ASN A 86 3.54 2.83 -13.50
C ASN A 86 3.35 1.80 -12.39
N ARG A 87 4.45 1.20 -11.92
CA ARG A 87 4.43 0.23 -10.82
C ARG A 87 3.89 0.87 -9.53
N TYR A 88 4.26 2.11 -9.25
CA TYR A 88 3.78 2.85 -8.08
C TYR A 88 2.26 3.09 -8.10
N VAL A 89 1.72 3.48 -9.26
CA VAL A 89 0.28 3.68 -9.45
C VAL A 89 -0.49 2.37 -9.31
N GLU A 90 0.02 1.28 -9.91
CA GLU A 90 -0.58 -0.05 -9.80
C GLU A 90 -0.59 -0.55 -8.36
N PHE A 91 0.52 -0.39 -7.65
CA PHE A 91 0.64 -0.73 -6.23
C PHE A 91 -0.44 -0.01 -5.40
N HIS A 92 -0.56 1.32 -5.53
CA HIS A 92 -1.54 2.10 -4.77
C HIS A 92 -2.99 1.81 -5.18
N LYS A 93 -3.23 1.45 -6.45
CA LYS A 93 -4.53 0.96 -6.90
C LYS A 93 -4.89 -0.35 -6.19
N ALA A 94 -3.97 -1.31 -6.12
CA ALA A 94 -4.20 -2.58 -5.43
C ALA A 94 -4.48 -2.40 -3.92
N VAL A 95 -3.75 -1.50 -3.25
CA VAL A 95 -4.02 -1.14 -1.85
C VAL A 95 -5.42 -0.55 -1.69
N ARG A 96 -5.80 0.42 -2.54
CA ARG A 96 -7.13 1.04 -2.51
C ARG A 96 -8.24 0.01 -2.71
N ASP A 97 -8.11 -0.88 -3.69
CA ASP A 97 -9.11 -1.90 -4.00
C ASP A 97 -9.29 -2.86 -2.80
N THR A 98 -8.21 -3.17 -2.09
CA THR A 98 -8.23 -4.00 -0.88
C THR A 98 -8.99 -3.32 0.25
N ILE A 99 -8.71 -2.04 0.52
CA ILE A 99 -9.42 -1.23 1.52
C ILE A 99 -10.91 -1.13 1.18
N GLN A 100 -11.23 -0.84 -0.09
CA GLN A 100 -12.62 -0.71 -0.55
C GLN A 100 -13.38 -2.03 -0.32
N LYS A 101 -12.79 -3.16 -0.72
CA LYS A 101 -13.37 -4.50 -0.53
C LYS A 101 -13.61 -4.83 0.94
N LYS A 102 -12.69 -4.47 1.84
CA LYS A 102 -12.87 -4.61 3.29
C LYS A 102 -14.02 -3.73 3.79
N SER A 103 -14.10 -2.48 3.34
CA SER A 103 -15.17 -1.55 3.70
C SER A 103 -16.57 -2.04 3.27
N ASP A 104 -16.69 -2.61 2.07
CA ASP A 104 -17.96 -3.13 1.54
C ASP A 104 -18.44 -4.35 2.33
N ARG A 105 -17.50 -5.22 2.75
CA ARG A 105 -17.80 -6.35 3.63
C ARG A 105 -18.31 -5.89 4.98
N LEU A 106 -17.73 -4.84 5.57
CA LEU A 106 -18.19 -4.27 6.82
C LEU A 106 -19.60 -3.65 6.70
N ARG A 107 -19.90 -2.99 5.58
CA ARG A 107 -21.24 -2.44 5.31
C ARG A 107 -22.31 -3.53 5.19
N LYS A 108 -22.01 -4.62 4.49
CA LYS A 108 -22.94 -5.76 4.31
C LYS A 108 -23.25 -6.51 5.60
N LYS A 109 -22.36 -6.44 6.60
CA LYS A 109 -22.52 -7.11 7.91
C LYS A 109 -23.31 -6.29 8.95
N LYS A 110 -23.68 -5.04 8.68
CA LYS A 110 -24.54 -4.26 9.61
C LYS A 110 -25.96 -4.84 9.60
N PRO A 111 -26.49 -5.35 10.73
CA PRO A 111 -27.89 -5.77 10.79
C PRO A 111 -28.80 -4.56 10.54
N PRO A 112 -29.99 -4.74 9.93
CA PRO A 112 -30.94 -3.65 9.76
C PRO A 112 -31.30 -3.10 11.14
N ASN A 113 -31.11 -1.78 11.29
CA ASN A 113 -31.40 -1.04 12.51
C ASN A 113 -32.85 -1.32 12.95
N LYS A 114 -33.05 -2.04 14.06
CA LYS A 114 -34.38 -2.22 14.66
C LYS A 114 -34.84 -0.85 15.14
N LYS A 115 -35.62 -0.16 14.31
CA LYS A 115 -36.31 1.06 14.70
C LYS A 115 -37.04 0.80 16.01
N THR A 116 -36.70 1.59 17.01
CA THR A 116 -37.31 1.69 18.32
C THR A 116 -38.83 1.69 18.16
N LYS A 117 -39.52 0.64 18.64
CA LYS A 117 -40.97 0.66 18.83
C LYS A 117 -41.24 1.76 19.84
N LYS A 118 -41.74 2.92 19.39
CA LYS A 118 -42.43 3.87 20.28
C LYS A 118 -43.63 3.11 20.86
N ILE A 119 -43.53 2.76 22.13
CA ILE A 119 -44.69 2.40 22.95
C ILE A 119 -45.35 3.74 23.26
N ASN A 120 -46.45 4.04 22.58
CA ASN A 120 -47.32 5.13 22.98
C ASN A 120 -48.17 4.58 24.14
N ASN A 121 -48.01 5.17 25.32
CA ASN A 121 -49.00 5.11 26.41
C ASN A 121 -50.16 6.06 26.09
#